data_AF-A0A6V7L068-F1
#
_entry.id   AF-A0A6V7L068-F1
#
_cell.length_a   1.000
_cell.length_b   1.000
_cell.length_c   1.000
_cell.angle_alpha   90.00
_cell.angle_beta   90.00
_cell.angle_gamma   90.00
#
_symmetry.space_group_name_H-M   'P 1'
#
loop_
_entity.id
_entity.type
_entity.pdbx_description
1 polymer ?
#
loop_
_entity_poly.entity_id
_entity_poly.type
_entity_poly.pdbx_seq_one_letter_code
_entity_poly.pdbx_strand_id
1 'polypeptide(L)'
;LYTEEAYNQLIDSTPPQMQRSDLAPAILQLKALGIDNVLRFNFPSVPPSKNLMAGFELLYALEAINDNGELTDPVGINMAEIPLEPVFAKCLIAS
;
A
#
# COMPACT_ATOMS: atom_id res chain seq x y z
N LEU A 1 32.92 2.02 4.50
CA LEU A 1 33.52 1.93 5.85
C LEU A 1 33.34 3.27 6.54
N TYR A 2 32.83 3.28 7.77
CA TYR A 2 32.57 4.48 8.59
C TYR A 2 33.41 4.42 9.87
N THR A 3 33.64 5.56 10.52
CA THR A 3 34.41 5.64 11.79
C THR A 3 33.59 5.10 12.96
N GLU A 4 34.26 4.72 14.05
CA GLU A 4 33.60 4.23 15.28
C GLU A 4 32.65 5.28 15.88
N GLU A 5 33.03 6.56 15.87
CA GLU A 5 32.16 7.67 16.27
C GLU A 5 30.90 7.77 15.40
N ALA A 6 31.03 7.57 14.08
CA ALA A 6 29.88 7.57 13.17
C ALA A 6 29.00 6.34 13.37
N TYR A 7 29.58 5.18 13.71
CA TYR A 7 28.83 3.96 14.05
C TYR A 7 27.96 4.16 15.29
N ASN A 8 28.50 4.76 16.35
CA ASN A 8 27.79 5.03 17.60
C ASN A 8 26.65 6.07 17.47
N GLN A 9 26.61 6.81 16.34
CA GLN A 9 25.53 7.75 16.02
C GLN A 9 24.44 7.12 15.14
N LEU A 10 24.59 5.87 14.69
CA LEU A 10 23.59 5.20 13.89
C LEU A 10 22.38 4.81 14.76
N ILE A 11 21.22 4.74 14.09
CA ILE A 11 19.99 4.27 14.70
C ILE A 11 20.10 2.77 14.91
N ASP A 12 19.82 2.28 16.14
CA ASP A 12 19.95 0.86 16.52
C ASP A 12 19.14 -0.10 15.63
N SER A 13 18.00 0.36 15.12
CA SER A 13 17.16 -0.41 14.22
C SER A 13 16.62 0.45 13.09
N THR A 14 16.46 -0.18 11.94
CA THR A 14 15.73 0.45 10.84
C THR A 14 14.24 0.46 11.17
N PRO A 15 13.53 1.60 11.04
CA PRO A 15 12.09 1.65 11.22
C PRO A 15 11.35 0.68 10.27
N PRO A 16 10.20 0.12 10.68
CA PRO A 16 9.45 -0.84 9.88
C PRO A 16 9.12 -0.33 8.48
N GLN A 17 9.13 -1.21 7.47
CA GLN A 17 8.78 -0.85 6.09
C GLN A 17 7.36 -0.32 5.96
N MET A 18 6.41 -0.91 6.70
CA MET A 18 5.00 -0.51 6.69
C MET A 18 4.77 0.95 7.09
N GLN A 19 5.69 1.55 7.86
CA GLN A 19 5.61 2.96 8.26
C GLN A 19 6.26 3.93 7.25
N ARG A 20 6.97 3.41 6.25
CA ARG A 20 7.81 4.21 5.33
C ARG A 20 7.46 4.04 3.85
N SER A 21 6.86 2.92 3.48
CA SER A 21 6.57 2.56 2.09
C SER A 21 5.13 2.89 1.71
N ASP A 22 4.87 2.89 0.39
CA ASP A 22 3.52 2.96 -0.16
C ASP A 22 2.73 1.70 0.24
N LEU A 23 1.46 1.92 0.60
CA LEU A 23 0.54 0.89 1.06
C LEU A 23 -0.51 0.56 0.01
N ALA A 24 -0.57 1.25 -1.13
CA ALA A 24 -1.54 0.98 -2.19
C ALA A 24 -1.61 -0.51 -2.59
N PRO A 25 -0.49 -1.25 -2.79
CA PRO A 25 -0.54 -2.68 -3.10
C PRO A 25 -1.14 -3.50 -1.96
N ALA A 26 -0.77 -3.20 -0.72
CA ALA A 26 -1.28 -3.90 0.46
C ALA A 26 -2.78 -3.63 0.68
N ILE A 27 -3.23 -2.38 0.49
CA ILE A 27 -4.64 -1.99 0.60
C ILE A 27 -5.47 -2.70 -0.47
N LEU A 28 -4.98 -2.74 -1.72
CA LEU A 28 -5.63 -3.45 -2.81
C LEU A 28 -5.80 -4.94 -2.49
N GLN A 29 -4.75 -5.58 -1.97
CA GLN A 29 -4.80 -7.00 -1.60
C GLN A 29 -5.75 -7.28 -0.44
N LEU A 30 -5.74 -6.42 0.59
CA LEU A 30 -6.66 -6.54 1.72
C LEU A 30 -8.12 -6.42 1.24
N LYS A 31 -8.39 -5.49 0.32
CA LYS A 31 -9.71 -5.32 -0.30
C LYS A 31 -10.13 -6.53 -1.13
N ALA A 32 -9.22 -7.08 -1.93
CA ALA A 32 -9.48 -8.31 -2.69
C ALA A 32 -9.74 -9.53 -1.80
N LEU A 33 -9.18 -9.55 -0.58
CA LEU A 33 -9.45 -10.59 0.43
C LEU A 33 -10.82 -10.42 1.12
N GLY A 34 -11.57 -9.36 0.82
CA GLY A 34 -12.86 -9.06 1.45
C GLY A 34 -12.73 -8.30 2.78
N ILE A 35 -11.60 -7.64 3.04
CA ILE A 35 -11.44 -6.78 4.21
C ILE A 35 -11.94 -5.37 3.87
N ASP A 36 -13.18 -5.09 4.27
CA ASP A 36 -13.81 -3.80 3.99
C ASP A 36 -13.20 -2.66 4.81
N ASN A 37 -12.90 -2.92 6.08
CA ASN A 37 -12.40 -1.90 6.99
C ASN A 37 -10.90 -2.03 7.23
N VAL A 38 -10.12 -1.50 6.29
CA VAL A 38 -8.65 -1.46 6.38
C VAL A 38 -8.19 -0.64 7.59
N LEU A 39 -8.94 0.39 8.01
CA LEU A 39 -8.59 1.22 9.17
C LEU A 39 -8.68 0.46 10.50
N ARG A 40 -9.52 -0.58 10.57
CA ARG A 40 -9.65 -1.47 11.73
C ARG A 40 -8.81 -2.74 11.61
N PHE A 41 -8.06 -2.89 10.54
CA PHE A 41 -7.21 -4.06 10.35
C PHE A 41 -6.05 -4.04 11.36
N ASN A 42 -5.75 -5.22 11.93
CA ASN A 42 -4.68 -5.35 12.90
C ASN A 42 -3.32 -5.44 12.19
N PHE A 43 -2.75 -4.28 11.86
CA PHE A 43 -1.43 -4.20 11.25
C PHE A 43 -0.33 -4.59 12.26
N PRO A 44 0.66 -5.42 11.86
CA PRO A 44 1.81 -5.75 12.71
C PRO A 44 2.59 -4.52 13.19
N SER A 45 2.61 -3.47 12.36
CA SER A 45 3.17 -2.16 12.66
C SER A 45 2.21 -1.13 12.08
N VAL A 46 1.42 -0.49 12.93
CA VAL A 46 0.39 0.46 12.49
C VAL A 46 1.01 1.55 11.60
N PRO A 47 0.56 1.67 10.34
CA PRO A 47 1.03 2.72 9.46
C PRO A 47 0.43 4.09 9.84
N PRO A 48 1.11 5.21 9.53
CA PRO A 48 0.54 6.54 9.69
C PRO A 48 -0.73 6.72 8.82
N SER A 49 -1.75 7.39 9.35
CA SER A 49 -3.02 7.63 8.62
C SER A 49 -2.80 8.35 7.28
N LYS A 50 -1.77 9.20 7.19
CA LYS A 50 -1.39 9.89 5.95
C LYS A 50 -1.01 8.91 4.83
N ASN A 51 -0.29 7.83 5.16
CA ASN A 51 0.14 6.84 4.17
C ASN A 51 -1.06 5.99 3.71
N LEU A 52 -1.97 5.65 4.63
CA LEU A 52 -3.21 4.98 4.28
C LEU A 52 -4.06 5.84 3.34
N MET A 53 -4.25 7.12 3.67
CA MET A 53 -4.99 8.06 2.82
C MET A 53 -4.36 8.19 1.43
N ALA A 54 -3.04 8.38 1.34
CA ALA A 54 -2.34 8.47 0.06
C ALA A 54 -2.51 7.19 -0.80
N GLY A 55 -2.50 6.01 -0.17
CA GLY A 55 -2.75 4.74 -0.86
C GLY A 55 -4.18 4.63 -1.38
N PHE A 56 -5.19 5.05 -0.61
CA PHE A 56 -6.57 5.12 -1.07
C PHE A 56 -6.76 6.13 -2.21
N GLU A 57 -6.17 7.32 -2.10
CA GLU A 57 -6.20 8.34 -3.15
C GLU A 57 -5.62 7.82 -4.46
N LEU A 58 -4.49 7.10 -4.39
CA LEU A 58 -3.87 6.48 -5.56
C LEU A 58 -4.77 5.41 -6.19
N LEU A 59 -5.31 4.49 -5.37
CA LEU A 59 -6.21 3.45 -5.87
C LEU A 59 -7.50 4.02 -6.49
N TYR A 60 -8.01 5.12 -5.92
CA TYR A 60 -9.16 5.83 -6.46
C TYR A 60 -8.82 6.48 -7.81
N ALA A 61 -7.66 7.14 -7.91
CA ALA A 61 -7.19 7.72 -9.18
C ALA A 61 -6.94 6.68 -10.28
N LEU A 62 -6.63 5.44 -9.91
CA LEU A 62 -6.47 4.31 -10.84
C LEU A 62 -7.79 3.61 -11.19
N GLU A 63 -8.92 4.06 -10.62
CA GLU A 63 -10.24 3.44 -10.73
C GLU A 63 -10.29 2.00 -10.19
N ALA A 64 -9.35 1.64 -9.31
CA ALA A 64 -9.32 0.34 -8.65
C ALA A 64 -10.34 0.24 -7.51
N ILE A 65 -10.70 1.39 -6.92
CA ILE A 65 -11.74 1.50 -5.89
C ILE A 65 -12.76 2.58 -6.27
N ASN A 66 -14.00 2.42 -5.80
CA ASN A 66 -15.09 3.39 -5.99
C ASN A 66 -15.12 4.45 -4.85
N ASP A 67 -16.05 5.41 -4.96
CA ASP A 67 -16.28 6.46 -3.94
C ASP A 67 -16.64 5.89 -2.55
N ASN A 68 -17.19 4.68 -2.50
CA ASN A 68 -17.53 3.98 -1.27
C ASN A 68 -16.32 3.24 -0.67
N GLY A 69 -15.16 3.26 -1.34
CA GLY A 69 -13.97 2.53 -0.95
C GLY A 69 -14.05 1.01 -1.19
N GLU A 70 -14.96 0.56 -2.06
CA GLU A 70 -15.10 -0.83 -2.48
C GLU A 70 -14.27 -1.09 -3.74
N LEU A 71 -13.83 -2.33 -3.92
CA LEU A 71 -13.06 -2.75 -5.09
C LEU A 71 -13.96 -2.71 -6.34
N THR A 72 -13.47 -2.14 -7.45
CA THR A 72 -14.22 -2.09 -8.71
C THR A 72 -14.11 -3.41 -9.48
N ASP A 73 -15.19 -3.81 -10.16
CA ASP A 73 -15.26 -4.97 -11.07
C ASP A 73 -15.50 -4.46 -12.50
N PRO A 74 -14.65 -4.76 -13.50
CA PRO A 74 -13.53 -5.73 -13.46
C PRO A 74 -12.15 -5.15 -13.13
N VAL A 75 -12.00 -3.81 -13.11
CA VAL A 75 -10.67 -3.17 -13.06
C VAL A 75 -9.91 -3.49 -11.77
N GLY A 76 -10.50 -3.23 -10.60
CA GLY A 76 -9.87 -3.46 -9.30
C GLY A 76 -9.58 -4.94 -9.04
N ILE A 77 -10.49 -5.83 -9.44
CA ILE A 77 -10.28 -7.29 -9.34
C ILE A 77 -9.08 -7.73 -10.19
N ASN A 78 -9.07 -7.37 -11.47
CA ASN A 78 -7.97 -7.73 -12.37
C ASN A 78 -6.63 -7.15 -11.89
N MET A 79 -6.64 -5.92 -11.33
CA MET A 79 -5.42 -5.33 -10.75
C MET A 79 -4.89 -6.12 -9.56
N ALA A 80 -5.77 -6.68 -8.72
CA ALA A 80 -5.37 -7.47 -7.56
C ALA A 80 -4.81 -8.86 -7.94
N GLU A 81 -5.14 -9.37 -9.12
CA GLU A 81 -4.58 -10.63 -9.63
C GLU A 81 -3.16 -10.48 -10.20
N ILE A 82 -2.74 -9.27 -10.55
CA ILE A 82 -1.43 -9.00 -11.13
C ILE A 82 -0.43 -8.73 -9.99
N PRO A 83 0.68 -9.50 -9.88
CA PRO A 83 1.69 -9.32 -8.83
C PRO A 83 2.65 -8.15 -9.15
N LEU A 84 2.10 -6.98 -9.46
CA LEU A 84 2.83 -5.74 -9.73
C LEU A 84 2.25 -4.59 -8.92
N GLU A 85 2.97 -3.48 -8.89
CA GLU A 85 2.44 -2.23 -8.34
C GLU A 85 1.15 -1.81 -9.08
N PRO A 86 0.13 -1.30 -8.38
CA PRO A 86 -1.17 -0.93 -8.95
C PRO A 86 -1.07 -0.05 -10.20
N VAL A 87 -0.10 0.87 -10.24
CA VAL A 87 0.13 1.75 -11.40
C VAL A 87 0.51 0.94 -12.64
N PHE A 88 1.41 -0.03 -12.51
CA PHE A 88 1.83 -0.87 -13.63
C PHE A 88 0.76 -1.90 -14.01
N ALA A 89 0.02 -2.42 -13.03
CA ALA A 89 -1.14 -3.28 -13.29
C ALA A 89 -2.19 -2.56 -14.14
N LYS A 90 -2.52 -1.29 -13.82
CA LYS A 90 -3.44 -0.47 -14.63
C LYS A 90 -2.92 -0.26 -16.05
N CYS A 91 -1.62 0.03 -16.21
CA CYS A 91 -1.01 0.16 -17.54
C CYS A 91 -1.14 -1.11 -18.39
N LEU A 92 -1.01 -2.30 -17.77
CA LEU A 92 -1.17 -3.58 -18.48
C LEU A 92 -2.61 -3.86 -18.86
N ILE A 93 -3.58 -3.52 -18.00
CA ILE A 93 -5.01 -3.73 -18.26
C ILE A 93 -5.52 -2.77 -19.35
N ALA A 94 -4.95 -1.57 -19.45
CA ALA A 94 -5.33 -0.58 -20.45
C ALA A 94 -4.68 -0.79 -21.83
N SER A 95 -3.73 -1.73 -21.95
CA SER A 95 -3.05 -2.06 -23.21
C SER A 95 -3.84 -3.03 -24.08
#